data_AF-A0A0L6WEU3-F1
#
_entry.id   AF-A0A0L6WEU3-F1
#
_cell.length_a   1.000
_cell.length_b   1.000
_cell.length_c   1.000
_cell.angle_alpha   90.00
_cell.angle_beta   90.00
_cell.angle_gamma   90.00
#
_symmetry.space_group_name_H-M   'P 1'
#
loop_
_entity.id
_entity.type
_entity.pdbx_description
1 polymer ?
#
loop_
_entity_poly.entity_id
_entity_poly.type
_entity_poly.pdbx_seq_one_letter_code
_entity_poly.pdbx_strand_id
1 'polypeptide(L)'
;MLTHNAGGDTLGIVSAVRYANSTYNVDPNRVFATGTSSGAMMTNVLAGAYPDVFKACSAFAGVPYGCFAGPDMWNSACASEPLSKTAQQWGDLVRTGYPGYSGTRPKMQIWQGTLDTTLNYNNFAEGIKQWTNVFDYSTNPTSVTSNSPLRNWTRSVYGPNFQAISAAGVDHNIPTQENDVLAWFGITGGAGTTSAPTSTPTSLSTTVTTTTTTAPGTQQTHYGQCGSVYWTGPTACEPPYTCQYSNDYIPNACKDASTAFLLGFAVMA
;
A
#
# COMPACT_ATOMS: atom_id res chain seq x y z
N MET A 1 3.72 -21.16 9.76
CA MET A 1 4.22 -21.57 8.44
C MET A 1 3.76 -20.54 7.41
N LEU A 2 4.59 -20.14 6.46
CA LEU A 2 4.24 -19.13 5.44
C LEU A 2 3.74 -19.78 4.13
N THR A 3 3.26 -21.01 4.21
CA THR A 3 2.92 -21.85 3.04
C THR A 3 1.42 -21.86 2.79
N HIS A 4 1.04 -21.95 1.51
CA HIS A 4 -0.32 -22.01 1.01
C HIS A 4 -1.14 -23.06 1.76
N ASN A 5 -2.26 -22.63 2.35
CA ASN A 5 -3.18 -23.46 3.15
C ASN A 5 -2.55 -24.18 4.37
N ALA A 6 -1.38 -23.75 4.85
CA ALA A 6 -0.73 -24.35 6.02
C ALA A 6 -1.23 -23.79 7.38
N GLY A 7 -2.29 -22.98 7.38
CA GLY A 7 -2.88 -22.38 8.60
C GLY A 7 -2.36 -20.98 8.93
N GLY A 8 -2.62 -20.54 10.17
CA GLY A 8 -2.23 -19.22 10.67
C GLY A 8 -3.03 -18.05 10.08
N ASP A 9 -2.55 -16.83 10.34
CA ASP A 9 -3.27 -15.59 10.00
C ASP A 9 -3.54 -15.47 8.50
N THR A 10 -2.61 -15.94 7.67
CA THR A 10 -2.76 -15.93 6.21
C THR A 10 -3.98 -16.74 5.76
N LEU A 11 -4.19 -17.93 6.34
CA LEU A 11 -5.37 -18.76 6.06
C LEU A 11 -6.64 -18.10 6.62
N GLY A 12 -6.56 -17.43 7.77
CA GLY A 12 -7.68 -16.66 8.33
C GLY A 12 -8.15 -15.56 7.36
N ILE A 13 -7.22 -14.73 6.89
CA ILE A 13 -7.48 -13.65 5.91
C ILE A 13 -8.08 -14.23 4.64
N VAL A 14 -7.48 -15.28 4.07
CA VAL A 14 -7.95 -15.89 2.82
C VAL A 14 -9.31 -16.57 3.01
N SER A 15 -9.59 -17.11 4.19
CA SER A 15 -10.91 -17.65 4.50
C SER A 15 -11.98 -16.56 4.53
N ALA A 16 -11.66 -15.37 5.07
CA ALA A 16 -12.55 -14.21 5.01
C ALA A 16 -12.77 -13.73 3.56
N VAL A 17 -11.74 -13.72 2.72
CA VAL A 17 -11.86 -13.44 1.28
C VAL A 17 -12.76 -14.46 0.59
N ARG A 18 -12.54 -15.76 0.82
CA ARG A 18 -13.35 -16.83 0.24
C ARG A 18 -14.82 -16.72 0.67
N TYR A 19 -15.07 -16.41 1.95
CA TYR A 19 -16.41 -16.15 2.46
C TYR A 19 -17.05 -14.93 1.79
N ALA A 20 -16.30 -13.83 1.62
CA ALA A 20 -16.82 -12.65 0.95
C ALA A 20 -17.19 -12.94 -0.52
N ASN A 21 -16.37 -13.73 -1.23
CA ASN A 21 -16.67 -14.17 -2.60
C ASN A 21 -17.97 -14.99 -2.66
N SER A 22 -18.18 -15.94 -1.75
CA SER A 22 -19.40 -16.76 -1.74
C SER A 22 -20.65 -15.99 -1.30
N THR A 23 -20.49 -14.96 -0.46
CA THR A 23 -21.62 -14.30 0.22
C THR A 23 -22.04 -12.99 -0.46
N TYR A 24 -21.08 -12.21 -0.98
CA TYR A 24 -21.32 -10.86 -1.47
C TYR A 24 -21.09 -10.69 -2.99
N ASN A 25 -20.95 -11.79 -3.74
CA ASN A 25 -20.72 -11.78 -5.19
C ASN A 25 -19.51 -10.90 -5.59
N VAL A 26 -18.45 -10.95 -4.78
CA VAL A 26 -17.18 -10.27 -5.07
C VAL A 26 -16.56 -10.89 -6.32
N ASP A 27 -16.06 -10.05 -7.24
CA ASP A 27 -15.32 -10.52 -8.41
C ASP A 27 -13.96 -11.10 -7.97
N PRO A 28 -13.73 -12.43 -8.13
CA PRO A 28 -12.48 -13.06 -7.72
C PRO A 28 -11.27 -12.57 -8.54
N ASN A 29 -11.49 -11.86 -9.65
CA ASN A 29 -10.44 -11.23 -10.44
C ASN A 29 -10.12 -9.80 -9.97
N ARG A 30 -10.75 -9.31 -8.90
CA ARG A 30 -10.55 -7.97 -8.35
C ARG A 30 -10.35 -8.00 -6.83
N VAL A 31 -9.50 -8.91 -6.38
CA VAL A 31 -9.11 -9.06 -4.97
C VAL A 31 -7.68 -8.54 -4.78
N PHE A 32 -7.49 -7.66 -3.80
CA PHE A 32 -6.24 -6.94 -3.56
C PHE A 32 -5.85 -6.99 -2.08
N ALA A 33 -4.56 -6.78 -1.77
CA ALA A 33 -4.08 -6.70 -0.40
C ALA A 33 -3.21 -5.46 -0.20
N THR A 34 -3.41 -4.75 0.90
CA THR A 34 -2.57 -3.61 1.29
C THR A 34 -2.44 -3.54 2.79
N GLY A 35 -1.30 -3.04 3.26
CA GLY A 35 -1.06 -2.87 4.68
C GLY A 35 0.21 -2.06 4.96
N THR A 36 0.33 -1.61 6.20
CA THR A 36 1.47 -0.84 6.71
C THR A 36 2.15 -1.60 7.84
N SER A 37 3.48 -1.50 7.98
CA SER A 37 4.24 -2.16 9.05
C SER A 37 4.05 -3.68 9.02
N SER A 38 3.62 -4.31 10.11
CA SER A 38 3.27 -5.74 10.17
C SER A 38 2.21 -6.13 9.12
N GLY A 39 1.28 -5.24 8.78
CA GLY A 39 0.33 -5.42 7.68
C GLY A 39 1.00 -5.46 6.29
N ALA A 40 2.10 -4.73 6.11
CA ALA A 40 2.91 -4.80 4.89
C ALA A 40 3.72 -6.11 4.81
N MET A 41 4.22 -6.59 5.96
CA MET A 41 4.84 -7.92 6.05
C MET A 41 3.82 -8.99 5.64
N MET A 42 2.63 -8.95 6.23
CA MET A 42 1.52 -9.86 5.89
C MET A 42 1.12 -9.75 4.41
N THR A 43 1.11 -8.54 3.85
CA THR A 43 0.84 -8.32 2.42
C THR A 43 1.85 -9.05 1.53
N ASN A 44 3.15 -8.99 1.84
CA ASN A 44 4.16 -9.77 1.12
C ASN A 44 3.96 -11.28 1.32
N VAL A 45 3.60 -11.74 2.53
CA VAL A 45 3.29 -13.15 2.80
C VAL A 45 2.11 -13.64 1.97
N LEU A 46 1.01 -12.88 1.93
CA LEU A 46 -0.17 -13.19 1.12
C LEU A 46 0.16 -13.24 -0.37
N ALA A 47 0.97 -12.30 -0.87
CA ALA A 47 1.41 -12.29 -2.26
C ALA A 47 2.26 -13.52 -2.65
N GLY A 48 3.07 -14.02 -1.71
CA GLY A 48 3.89 -15.22 -1.92
C GLY A 48 3.11 -16.53 -1.81
N ALA A 49 2.27 -16.64 -0.77
CA ALA A 49 1.57 -17.86 -0.39
C ALA A 49 0.19 -18.03 -1.07
N TYR A 50 -0.48 -16.95 -1.44
CA TYR A 50 -1.81 -16.97 -2.07
C TYR A 50 -1.85 -16.17 -3.39
N PRO A 51 -0.92 -16.41 -4.32
CA PRO A 51 -0.89 -15.72 -5.62
C PRO A 51 -2.09 -16.04 -6.52
N ASP A 52 -2.82 -17.12 -6.24
CA ASP A 52 -4.07 -17.49 -6.90
C ASP A 52 -5.25 -16.58 -6.48
N VAL A 53 -5.20 -16.05 -5.26
CA VAL A 53 -6.27 -15.23 -4.66
C VAL A 53 -6.11 -13.75 -5.03
N PHE A 54 -4.94 -13.15 -4.79
CA PHE A 54 -4.73 -11.72 -4.96
C PHE A 54 -4.22 -11.36 -6.36
N LYS A 55 -4.67 -10.24 -6.91
CA LYS A 55 -4.26 -9.76 -8.26
C LYS A 55 -3.25 -8.62 -8.23
N ALA A 56 -3.27 -7.81 -7.18
CA ALA A 56 -2.25 -6.82 -6.89
C ALA A 56 -2.15 -6.55 -5.39
N CYS A 57 -0.97 -6.13 -4.96
CA CYS A 57 -0.67 -5.81 -3.58
C CYS A 57 0.14 -4.52 -3.46
N SER A 58 -0.04 -3.81 -2.34
CA SER A 58 0.76 -2.63 -1.97
C SER A 58 1.23 -2.71 -0.52
N ALA A 59 2.53 -2.74 -0.29
CA ALA A 59 3.13 -2.93 1.03
C ALA A 59 3.87 -1.65 1.48
N PHE A 60 3.43 -1.04 2.58
CA PHE A 60 4.01 0.21 3.13
C PHE A 60 4.85 -0.04 4.37
N ALA A 61 6.11 0.39 4.39
CA ALA A 61 7.01 0.21 5.54
C ALA A 61 7.04 -1.27 5.97
N GLY A 62 7.50 -2.17 5.12
CA GLY A 62 7.44 -3.62 5.33
C GLY A 62 8.80 -4.31 5.22
N VAL A 63 8.77 -5.64 5.20
CA VAL A 63 9.95 -6.48 4.97
C VAL A 63 9.67 -7.52 3.88
N PRO A 64 10.70 -8.09 3.23
CA PRO A 64 10.52 -9.14 2.23
C PRO A 64 9.79 -10.37 2.80
N TYR A 65 9.08 -11.11 1.95
CA TYR A 65 8.51 -12.41 2.29
C TYR A 65 9.58 -13.31 2.93
N GLY A 66 9.23 -13.95 4.05
CA GLY A 66 10.12 -14.89 4.74
C GLY A 66 11.24 -14.24 5.56
N CYS A 67 11.37 -12.91 5.54
CA CYS A 67 12.41 -12.22 6.31
C CYS A 67 12.19 -12.37 7.83
N PHE A 68 10.94 -12.32 8.29
CA PHE A 68 10.54 -12.59 9.68
C PHE A 68 10.28 -14.08 9.99
N ALA A 69 10.65 -15.00 9.09
CA ALA A 69 10.44 -16.42 9.38
C ALA A 69 11.30 -16.87 10.56
N GLY A 70 10.66 -17.44 11.59
CA GLY A 70 11.33 -17.89 12.81
C GLY A 70 10.33 -18.30 13.89
N PRO A 71 10.82 -18.84 15.03
CA PRO A 71 9.97 -19.18 16.17
C PRO A 71 9.53 -17.96 16.98
N ASP A 72 10.26 -16.85 16.87
CA ASP A 72 10.03 -15.63 17.64
C ASP A 72 9.08 -14.68 16.92
N MET A 73 8.30 -13.91 17.69
CA MET A 73 7.42 -12.86 17.16
C MET A 73 8.22 -11.72 16.49
N TRP A 74 9.45 -11.49 16.95
CA TRP A 74 10.31 -10.43 16.44
C TRP A 74 11.64 -10.97 15.93
N ASN A 75 12.00 -10.60 14.70
CA ASN A 75 13.28 -10.95 14.10
C ASN A 75 14.15 -9.69 13.93
N SER A 76 15.04 -9.43 14.89
CA SER A 76 15.91 -8.25 14.87
C SER A 76 16.85 -8.21 13.67
N ALA A 77 17.29 -9.37 13.18
CA ALA A 77 18.14 -9.45 12.00
C ALA A 77 17.41 -8.91 10.75
N CYS A 78 16.11 -9.20 10.62
CA CYS A 78 15.29 -8.64 9.57
C CYS A 78 14.88 -7.18 9.83
N ALA A 79 14.52 -6.85 11.06
CA ALA A 79 13.98 -5.54 11.40
C ALA A 79 15.03 -4.43 11.36
N SER A 80 16.17 -4.66 12.02
CA SER A 80 17.11 -3.57 12.36
C SER A 80 18.52 -3.80 11.82
N GLU A 81 18.93 -5.05 11.62
CA GLU A 81 20.26 -5.36 11.06
C GLU A 81 20.25 -5.25 9.52
N PRO A 82 21.41 -5.01 8.90
CA PRO A 82 21.54 -4.98 7.44
C PRO A 82 21.57 -6.41 6.87
N LEU A 83 20.56 -7.23 7.20
CA LEU A 83 20.40 -8.55 6.61
C LEU A 83 20.29 -8.39 5.09
N SER A 84 21.16 -9.08 4.38
CA SER A 84 21.17 -9.05 2.92
C SER A 84 21.21 -10.45 2.37
N LYS A 85 20.35 -10.73 1.39
CA LYS A 85 20.37 -11.97 0.61
C LYS A 85 20.51 -11.64 -0.87
N THR A 86 20.86 -12.64 -1.66
CA THR A 86 20.80 -12.54 -3.12
C THR A 86 19.34 -12.49 -3.58
N ALA A 87 19.11 -11.91 -4.76
CA ALA A 87 17.79 -11.90 -5.39
C ALA A 87 17.22 -13.32 -5.57
N GLN A 88 18.08 -14.29 -5.92
CA GLN A 88 17.71 -15.71 -6.02
C GLN A 88 17.21 -16.27 -4.68
N GLN A 89 17.96 -16.08 -3.60
CA GLN A 89 17.55 -16.56 -2.27
C GLN A 89 16.21 -15.97 -1.83
N TRP A 90 15.99 -14.67 -2.07
CA TRP A 90 14.72 -14.04 -1.73
C TRP A 90 13.56 -14.56 -2.56
N GLY A 91 13.78 -14.75 -3.86
CA GLY A 91 12.77 -15.33 -4.72
C GLY A 91 12.45 -16.77 -4.36
N ASP A 92 13.46 -17.59 -4.07
CA ASP A 92 13.25 -18.98 -3.68
C ASP A 92 12.38 -19.07 -2.43
N LEU A 93 12.60 -18.19 -1.44
CA LEU A 93 11.72 -18.06 -0.28
C LEU A 93 10.27 -17.81 -0.68
N VAL A 94 9.99 -16.85 -1.57
CA VAL A 94 8.62 -16.60 -2.07
C VAL A 94 8.00 -17.85 -2.72
N ARG A 95 8.79 -18.61 -3.49
CA ARG A 95 8.32 -19.83 -4.17
C ARG A 95 8.01 -20.96 -3.19
N THR A 96 8.66 -21.01 -2.02
CA THR A 96 8.29 -21.94 -0.94
C THR A 96 6.89 -21.67 -0.37
N GLY A 97 6.36 -20.46 -0.57
CA GLY A 97 5.01 -20.08 -0.17
C GLY A 97 3.92 -20.85 -0.92
N TYR A 98 4.13 -21.23 -2.17
CA TYR A 98 3.22 -22.10 -2.91
C TYR A 98 4.02 -22.99 -3.88
N PRO A 99 4.59 -24.11 -3.39
CA PRO A 99 5.40 -25.00 -4.21
C PRO A 99 4.63 -25.52 -5.42
N GLY A 100 5.25 -25.48 -6.59
CA GLY A 100 4.65 -25.93 -7.85
C GLY A 100 3.70 -24.92 -8.53
N TYR A 101 3.40 -23.78 -7.91
CA TYR A 101 2.59 -22.75 -8.54
C TYR A 101 3.33 -22.09 -9.72
N SER A 102 2.77 -22.27 -10.93
CA SER A 102 3.29 -21.71 -12.18
C SER A 102 2.38 -20.64 -12.79
N GLY A 103 1.33 -20.23 -12.08
CA GLY A 103 0.44 -19.16 -12.52
C GLY A 103 1.02 -17.76 -12.29
N THR A 104 0.28 -16.74 -12.72
CA THR A 104 0.64 -15.34 -12.50
C THR A 104 0.62 -15.00 -11.00
N ARG A 105 1.64 -14.26 -10.53
CA ARG A 105 1.67 -13.71 -9.18
C ARG A 105 1.12 -12.28 -9.15
N PRO A 106 0.53 -11.81 -8.04
CA PRO A 106 -0.03 -10.47 -7.93
C PRO A 106 1.01 -9.40 -8.23
N LYS A 107 0.62 -8.33 -8.92
CA LYS A 107 1.51 -7.18 -9.11
C LYS A 107 1.89 -6.58 -7.76
N MET A 108 3.15 -6.22 -7.57
CA MET A 108 3.66 -5.71 -6.30
C MET A 108 4.04 -4.23 -6.38
N GLN A 109 3.56 -3.46 -5.42
CA GLN A 109 4.00 -2.11 -5.12
C GLN A 109 4.57 -2.09 -3.70
N ILE A 110 5.80 -1.59 -3.52
CA ILE A 110 6.40 -1.47 -2.19
C ILE A 110 6.80 -0.03 -1.90
N TRP A 111 6.67 0.39 -0.64
CA TRP A 111 6.96 1.74 -0.19
C TRP A 111 7.83 1.69 1.07
N GLN A 112 8.94 2.44 1.11
CA GLN A 112 9.77 2.55 2.32
C GLN A 112 10.23 3.99 2.58
N GLY A 113 10.16 4.42 3.84
CA GLY A 113 10.67 5.69 4.33
C GLY A 113 12.17 5.58 4.53
N THR A 114 12.93 6.57 4.08
CA THR A 114 14.41 6.52 4.18
C THR A 114 14.92 6.69 5.61
N LEU A 115 14.08 7.17 6.53
CA LEU A 115 14.37 7.33 7.95
C LEU A 115 13.63 6.30 8.82
N ASP A 116 13.13 5.22 8.22
CA ASP A 116 12.45 4.15 8.97
C ASP A 116 13.45 3.47 9.94
N THR A 117 13.20 3.64 11.23
CA THR A 117 14.03 3.12 12.33
C THR A 117 13.47 1.86 12.97
N THR A 118 12.24 1.47 12.63
CA THR A 118 11.61 0.23 13.11
C THR A 118 11.93 -0.92 12.16
N LEU A 119 11.73 -0.69 10.86
CA LEU A 119 12.07 -1.60 9.78
C LEU A 119 13.06 -0.90 8.86
N ASN A 120 14.33 -1.19 9.10
CA ASN A 120 15.46 -0.51 8.48
C ASN A 120 15.27 -0.37 6.97
N TYR A 121 15.58 0.80 6.42
CA TYR A 121 15.45 1.10 5.00
C TYR A 121 16.19 0.11 4.08
N ASN A 122 17.19 -0.63 4.58
CA ASN A 122 17.78 -1.78 3.88
C ASN A 122 16.73 -2.78 3.34
N ASN A 123 15.62 -2.99 4.08
CA ASN A 123 14.51 -3.84 3.65
C ASN A 123 13.88 -3.42 2.30
N PHE A 124 13.99 -2.14 1.92
CA PHE A 124 13.53 -1.66 0.62
C PHE A 124 14.35 -2.27 -0.54
N ALA A 125 15.68 -2.27 -0.40
CA ALA A 125 16.57 -2.88 -1.39
C ALA A 125 16.39 -4.41 -1.43
N GLU A 126 16.20 -5.05 -0.28
CA GLU A 126 15.92 -6.49 -0.21
C GLU A 126 14.56 -6.84 -0.85
N GLY A 127 13.53 -6.00 -0.67
CA GLY A 127 12.24 -6.14 -1.34
C GLY A 127 12.34 -5.98 -2.86
N ILE A 128 13.18 -5.06 -3.34
CA ILE A 128 13.50 -4.93 -4.77
C ILE A 128 14.13 -6.21 -5.30
N LYS A 129 15.16 -6.74 -4.63
CA LYS A 129 15.81 -8.01 -5.01
C LYS A 129 14.80 -9.17 -5.07
N GLN A 130 13.92 -9.26 -4.08
CA GLN A 130 12.91 -10.31 -4.01
C GLN A 130 11.97 -10.28 -5.22
N TRP A 131 11.30 -9.15 -5.42
CA TRP A 131 10.22 -9.08 -6.42
C TRP A 131 10.76 -9.01 -7.85
N THR A 132 11.95 -8.42 -8.07
CA THR A 132 12.60 -8.51 -9.38
C THR A 132 12.95 -9.95 -9.74
N ASN A 133 13.49 -10.76 -8.82
CA ASN A 133 13.72 -12.18 -9.10
C ASN A 133 12.43 -12.97 -9.32
N VAL A 134 11.37 -12.69 -8.55
CA VAL A 134 10.07 -13.37 -8.71
C VAL A 134 9.46 -13.13 -10.10
N PHE A 135 9.63 -11.93 -10.64
CA PHE A 135 9.09 -11.56 -11.96
C PHE A 135 10.10 -11.67 -13.11
N ASP A 136 11.32 -12.17 -12.85
CA ASP A 136 12.41 -12.25 -13.83
C ASP A 136 12.75 -10.88 -14.45
N TYR A 137 12.83 -9.84 -13.61
CA TYR A 137 13.25 -8.50 -13.98
C TYR A 137 14.68 -8.21 -13.54
N SER A 138 15.30 -7.27 -14.25
CA SER A 138 16.55 -6.64 -13.79
C SER A 138 16.33 -5.90 -12.47
N THR A 139 17.35 -5.88 -11.60
CA THR A 139 17.39 -4.99 -10.44
C THR A 139 17.70 -3.54 -10.80
N ASN A 140 17.92 -3.24 -12.07
CA ASN A 140 17.96 -1.87 -12.58
C ASN A 140 16.56 -1.49 -13.07
N PRO A 141 15.98 -0.38 -12.60
CA PRO A 141 14.65 0.03 -13.01
C PRO A 141 14.64 0.44 -14.49
N THR A 142 13.52 0.15 -15.17
CA THR A 142 13.25 0.60 -16.54
C THR A 142 12.86 2.06 -16.60
N SER A 143 12.33 2.61 -15.49
CA SER A 143 12.04 4.03 -15.34
C SER A 143 12.21 4.48 -13.89
N VAL A 144 12.76 5.68 -13.70
CA VAL A 144 12.85 6.35 -12.41
C VAL A 144 12.20 7.71 -12.52
N THR A 145 11.29 8.03 -11.60
CA THR A 145 10.56 9.30 -11.58
C THR A 145 10.71 9.95 -10.20
N SER A 146 11.38 11.10 -10.19
CA SER A 146 11.51 11.94 -9.00
C SER A 146 10.22 12.69 -8.70
N ASN A 147 10.02 13.05 -7.44
CA ASN A 147 8.84 13.75 -6.94
C ASN A 147 7.52 13.02 -7.25
N SER A 148 7.51 11.69 -7.10
CA SER A 148 6.35 10.85 -7.41
C SER A 148 6.05 9.86 -6.29
N PRO A 149 4.82 9.85 -5.73
CA PRO A 149 3.72 10.78 -5.98
C PRO A 149 3.87 12.14 -5.26
N LEU A 150 4.80 12.24 -4.31
CA LEU A 150 5.04 13.44 -3.51
C LEU A 150 6.44 13.99 -3.73
N ARG A 151 6.65 15.26 -3.37
CA ARG A 151 7.97 15.91 -3.42
C ARG A 151 9.00 15.10 -2.61
N ASN A 152 10.22 15.00 -3.16
CA ASN A 152 11.33 14.21 -2.63
C ASN A 152 11.11 12.69 -2.59
N TRP A 153 9.99 12.17 -3.08
CA TRP A 153 9.79 10.72 -3.21
C TRP A 153 10.23 10.27 -4.59
N THR A 154 10.80 9.07 -4.67
CA THR A 154 11.31 8.50 -5.92
C THR A 154 10.58 7.21 -6.24
N ARG A 155 9.92 7.15 -7.38
CA ARG A 155 9.32 5.94 -7.93
C ARG A 155 10.29 5.27 -8.88
N SER A 156 10.51 3.98 -8.68
CA SER A 156 11.28 3.12 -9.57
C SER A 156 10.37 2.02 -10.12
N VAL A 157 10.25 1.91 -11.44
CA VAL A 157 9.48 0.87 -12.12
C VAL A 157 10.46 -0.14 -12.70
N TYR A 158 10.25 -1.42 -12.43
CA TYR A 158 11.10 -2.53 -12.90
C TYR A 158 10.44 -3.32 -14.04
N GLY A 159 9.11 -3.30 -14.08
CA GLY A 159 8.29 -3.90 -15.12
C GLY A 159 6.81 -3.70 -14.82
N PRO A 160 5.90 -4.21 -15.66
CA PRO A 160 4.45 -3.99 -15.51
C PRO A 160 3.87 -4.49 -14.19
N ASN A 161 4.54 -5.46 -13.55
CA ASN A 161 4.07 -6.10 -12.32
C ASN A 161 4.86 -5.68 -11.07
N PHE A 162 5.86 -4.79 -11.18
CA PHE A 162 6.64 -4.37 -10.02
C PHE A 162 7.11 -2.92 -10.07
N GLN A 163 6.80 -2.16 -9.02
CA GLN A 163 7.35 -0.85 -8.74
C GLN A 163 7.67 -0.68 -7.25
N ALA A 164 8.66 0.17 -6.97
CA ALA A 164 9.13 0.47 -5.63
C ALA A 164 9.23 2.00 -5.45
N ILE A 165 8.72 2.52 -4.33
CA ILE A 165 8.71 3.94 -4.03
C ILE A 165 9.50 4.21 -2.75
N SER A 166 10.53 5.05 -2.86
CA SER A 166 11.30 5.51 -1.72
C SER A 166 10.83 6.90 -1.28
N ALA A 167 10.42 7.00 -0.02
CA ALA A 167 9.92 8.23 0.59
C ALA A 167 11.06 8.92 1.39
N ALA A 168 11.75 9.87 0.75
CA ALA A 168 12.87 10.55 1.42
C ALA A 168 12.39 11.39 2.60
N GLY A 169 13.09 11.26 3.73
CA GLY A 169 12.80 12.02 4.95
C GLY A 169 11.62 11.50 5.77
N VAL A 170 11.04 10.35 5.41
CA VAL A 170 9.90 9.74 6.10
C VAL A 170 10.37 8.61 7.02
N ASP A 171 9.83 8.55 8.23
CA ASP A 171 10.12 7.58 9.29
C ASP A 171 9.15 6.39 9.28
N HIS A 172 9.10 5.63 10.39
CA HIS A 172 8.19 4.49 10.54
C HIS A 172 6.75 4.94 10.85
N ASN A 173 6.08 5.34 9.78
CA ASN A 173 4.75 4.96 9.35
C ASN A 173 4.50 5.81 8.11
N ILE A 174 4.74 5.24 6.93
CA ILE A 174 4.61 6.00 5.68
C ILE A 174 3.15 6.40 5.47
N PRO A 175 2.86 7.68 5.19
CA PRO A 175 1.52 8.11 4.79
C PRO A 175 1.05 7.33 3.56
N THR A 176 -0.07 6.62 3.70
CA THR A 176 -0.66 5.84 2.61
C THR A 176 -1.08 6.75 1.46
N GLN A 177 -0.71 6.37 0.25
CA GLN A 177 -1.02 7.12 -0.97
C GLN A 177 -2.23 6.48 -1.68
N GLU A 178 -3.42 6.65 -1.11
CA GLU A 178 -4.65 5.93 -1.52
C GLU A 178 -4.89 5.96 -3.04
N ASN A 179 -4.89 7.14 -3.66
CA ASN A 179 -5.14 7.30 -5.09
C ASN A 179 -4.12 6.54 -5.94
N ASP A 180 -2.86 6.49 -5.50
CA ASP A 180 -1.79 5.80 -6.19
C ASP A 180 -1.95 4.28 -6.10
N VAL A 181 -2.35 3.78 -4.93
CA VAL A 181 -2.65 2.36 -4.69
C VAL A 181 -3.87 1.92 -5.49
N LEU A 182 -4.94 2.72 -5.51
CA LEU A 182 -6.14 2.44 -6.30
C LEU A 182 -5.84 2.41 -7.80
N ALA A 183 -4.97 3.30 -8.29
CA ALA A 183 -4.48 3.28 -9.67
C ALA A 183 -3.62 2.04 -9.94
N TRP A 184 -2.74 1.65 -9.01
CA TRP A 184 -1.95 0.42 -9.12
C TRP A 184 -2.83 -0.83 -9.18
N PHE A 185 -3.91 -0.87 -8.41
CA PHE A 185 -4.91 -1.93 -8.42
C PHE A 185 -5.82 -1.91 -9.65
N GLY A 186 -5.79 -0.85 -10.46
CA GLY A 186 -6.66 -0.68 -11.62
C GLY A 186 -8.13 -0.45 -11.23
N ILE A 187 -8.38 0.06 -10.02
CA ILE A 187 -9.73 0.40 -9.55
C ILE A 187 -10.16 1.73 -10.16
N THR A 188 -9.27 2.71 -10.19
CA THR A 188 -9.47 3.96 -10.90
C THR A 188 -8.97 3.79 -12.33
N GLY A 189 -9.89 3.67 -13.30
CA GLY A 189 -9.53 3.68 -14.72
C GLY A 189 -8.73 4.95 -15.03
N GLY A 190 -7.60 4.81 -15.74
CA GLY A 190 -6.59 5.87 -15.90
C GLY A 190 -7.16 7.26 -16.14
N ALA A 191 -7.17 8.08 -15.09
CA ALA A 191 -7.37 9.52 -15.19
C ALA A 191 -5.99 10.16 -15.24
N GLY A 192 -5.69 10.80 -16.37
CA GLY A 192 -4.42 11.46 -16.63
C GLY A 192 -4.10 12.56 -15.61
N THR A 193 -2.81 12.81 -15.49
CA THR A 193 -2.21 13.96 -14.83
C THR A 193 -2.86 15.26 -15.32
N THR A 194 -3.66 15.92 -14.48
CA THR A 194 -3.93 17.36 -14.66
C THR A 194 -2.67 18.11 -14.24
N SER A 195 -1.89 18.50 -15.25
CA SER A 195 -0.81 19.47 -15.09
C SER A 195 -1.39 20.79 -14.62
N ALA A 196 -0.99 21.26 -13.43
CA ALA A 196 -1.19 22.66 -13.05
C ALA A 196 -0.30 23.55 -13.94
N PRO A 197 -0.82 24.64 -14.50
CA PRO A 197 -0.05 25.47 -15.43
C PRO A 197 1.05 26.24 -14.70
N THR A 198 2.21 26.27 -15.35
CA THR A 198 3.40 27.06 -15.02
C THR A 198 3.07 28.56 -14.94
N SER A 199 3.37 29.20 -13.81
CA SER A 199 3.59 30.65 -13.75
C SER A 199 4.88 30.96 -12.98
N THR A 200 5.73 31.72 -13.66
CA THR A 200 7.07 32.17 -13.30
C THR A 200 7.07 33.00 -12.00
N PRO A 201 8.07 32.86 -11.09
CA PRO A 201 8.12 33.67 -9.90
C PRO A 201 8.75 35.03 -10.20
N THR A 202 7.94 36.09 -10.22
CA THR A 202 8.43 37.46 -10.01
C THR A 202 8.22 37.81 -8.55
N SER A 203 9.33 38.05 -7.85
CA SER A 203 9.39 38.56 -6.49
C SER A 203 8.55 39.83 -6.35
N LEU A 204 7.74 39.93 -5.30
CA LEU A 204 7.62 41.11 -4.44
C LEU A 204 6.81 40.77 -3.18
N SER A 205 7.32 41.27 -2.06
CA SER A 205 6.84 41.07 -0.69
C SER A 205 5.59 41.90 -0.41
N THR A 206 4.50 41.26 0.02
CA THR A 206 3.43 41.92 0.78
C THR A 206 2.57 40.90 1.55
N THR A 207 2.37 41.20 2.81
CA THR A 207 1.54 40.50 3.81
C THR A 207 0.12 40.23 3.29
N VAL A 208 -0.34 38.97 3.31
CA VAL A 208 -1.74 38.62 3.00
C VAL A 208 -2.32 37.79 4.14
N THR A 209 -3.33 38.39 4.78
CA THR A 209 -4.26 37.79 5.73
C THR A 209 -5.02 36.63 5.07
N THR A 210 -4.95 35.45 5.67
CA THR A 210 -5.71 34.27 5.26
C THR A 210 -7.19 34.46 5.58
N THR A 211 -8.01 34.72 4.57
CA THR A 211 -9.47 34.52 4.66
C THR A 211 -9.78 33.08 4.31
N THR A 212 -10.09 32.28 5.33
CA THR A 212 -10.74 30.97 5.20
C THR A 212 -12.14 31.17 4.62
N THR A 213 -12.37 30.70 3.40
CA THR A 213 -13.73 30.52 2.87
C THR A 213 -14.33 29.26 3.48
N THR A 214 -14.88 29.39 4.69
CA THR A 214 -15.86 28.44 5.23
C THR A 214 -17.16 28.60 4.45
N ALA A 215 -17.50 27.62 3.62
CA ALA A 215 -18.86 27.47 3.14
C ALA A 215 -19.70 26.79 4.24
N PRO A 216 -20.78 27.42 4.75
CA PRO A 216 -21.66 26.83 5.75
C PRO A 216 -22.71 25.95 5.03
N GLY A 217 -22.27 24.82 4.49
CA GLY A 217 -23.18 23.78 4.01
C GLY A 217 -23.63 22.90 5.17
N THR A 218 -24.88 22.44 5.19
CA THR A 218 -25.35 21.41 6.15
C THR A 218 -24.78 20.01 5.83
N GLN A 219 -24.14 19.85 4.66
CA GLN A 219 -23.62 18.61 4.12
C GLN A 219 -22.23 18.82 3.50
N GLN A 220 -21.43 17.76 3.46
CA GLN A 220 -20.10 17.69 2.85
C GLN A 220 -20.16 17.20 1.41
N THR A 221 -19.28 17.74 0.57
CA THR A 221 -19.10 17.31 -0.83
C THR A 221 -18.35 15.97 -0.92
N HIS A 222 -18.29 15.38 -2.11
CA HIS A 222 -17.49 14.16 -2.35
C HIS A 222 -16.04 14.37 -1.86
N TYR A 223 -15.54 13.41 -1.07
CA TYR A 223 -14.24 13.43 -0.38
C TYR A 223 -14.08 14.46 0.74
N GLY A 224 -15.12 15.25 1.04
CA GLY A 224 -15.15 16.13 2.20
C GLY A 224 -15.06 15.35 3.50
N GLN A 225 -14.36 15.91 4.49
CA GLN A 225 -14.23 15.30 5.81
C GLN A 225 -15.58 15.33 6.52
N CYS A 226 -16.07 14.17 6.94
CA CYS A 226 -17.39 14.01 7.56
C CYS A 226 -17.32 13.47 8.99
N GLY A 227 -16.10 13.29 9.55
CA GLY A 227 -15.92 12.85 10.94
C GLY A 227 -14.46 12.73 11.38
N SER A 228 -14.25 12.89 12.69
CA SER A 228 -13.12 12.47 13.55
C SER A 228 -13.36 13.13 14.92
N VAL A 229 -12.64 12.74 15.98
CA VAL A 229 -12.71 13.34 17.32
C VAL A 229 -12.32 14.83 17.32
N TYR A 230 -11.59 15.26 16.29
CA TYR A 230 -11.17 16.65 16.09
C TYR A 230 -11.99 17.41 15.03
N TRP A 231 -13.02 16.78 14.44
CA TRP A 231 -13.84 17.38 13.39
C TRP A 231 -15.06 18.12 13.96
N THR A 232 -15.21 19.39 13.60
CA THR A 232 -16.34 20.24 14.01
C THR A 232 -17.23 20.66 12.84
N GLY A 233 -16.92 20.20 11.62
CA GLY A 233 -17.69 20.50 10.42
C GLY A 233 -18.86 19.55 10.17
N PRO A 234 -19.55 19.70 9.03
CA PRO A 234 -20.69 18.86 8.68
C PRO A 234 -20.35 17.36 8.67
N THR A 235 -21.26 16.54 9.22
CA THR A 235 -21.09 15.09 9.35
C THR A 235 -21.93 14.29 8.34
N ALA A 236 -22.88 14.95 7.68
CA ALA A 236 -23.68 14.39 6.59
C ALA A 236 -23.01 14.65 5.25
N CYS A 237 -23.13 13.71 4.31
CA CYS A 237 -22.61 13.82 2.95
C CYS A 237 -23.73 14.13 1.96
N GLU A 238 -23.43 14.89 0.91
CA GLU A 238 -24.35 15.10 -0.21
C GLU A 238 -24.65 13.75 -0.91
N PRO A 239 -25.91 13.43 -1.26
CA PRO A 239 -26.22 12.25 -2.07
C PRO A 239 -25.45 12.26 -3.40
N PRO A 240 -24.92 11.11 -3.88
CA PRO A 240 -25.13 9.72 -3.42
C PRO A 240 -24.11 9.23 -2.37
N TYR A 241 -23.30 10.11 -1.78
CA TYR A 241 -22.18 9.72 -0.93
C TYR A 241 -22.62 9.41 0.50
N THR A 242 -21.87 8.53 1.16
CA THR A 242 -22.05 8.24 2.59
C THR A 242 -20.75 8.49 3.34
N CYS A 243 -20.87 8.89 4.61
CA CYS A 243 -19.70 9.11 5.45
C CYS A 243 -19.09 7.76 5.81
N GLN A 244 -17.91 7.47 5.25
CA GLN A 244 -17.21 6.21 5.51
C GLN A 244 -16.41 6.34 6.80
N TYR A 245 -16.85 5.64 7.83
CA TYR A 245 -16.19 5.60 9.13
C TYR A 245 -14.93 4.74 9.06
N SER A 246 -13.79 5.31 9.45
CA SER A 246 -12.52 4.60 9.61
C SER A 246 -12.24 4.34 11.10
N ASN A 247 -12.00 5.40 11.88
CA ASN A 247 -11.91 5.38 13.33
C ASN A 247 -12.06 6.80 13.90
N ASP A 248 -12.07 6.93 15.22
CA ASP A 248 -12.27 8.22 15.90
C ASP A 248 -11.11 9.21 15.72
N TYR A 249 -9.90 8.76 15.35
CA TYR A 249 -8.71 9.63 15.26
C TYR A 249 -8.33 10.03 13.83
N ILE A 250 -8.89 9.35 12.82
CA ILE A 250 -8.59 9.58 11.40
C ILE A 250 -9.77 10.33 10.73
N PRO A 251 -9.49 11.26 9.80
CA PRO A 251 -10.53 11.89 9.00
C PRO A 251 -11.39 10.88 8.22
N ASN A 252 -12.66 10.77 8.60
CA ASN A 252 -13.69 10.09 7.80
C ASN A 252 -14.03 10.95 6.60
N ALA A 253 -14.34 10.33 5.46
CA ALA A 253 -14.63 11.06 4.22
C ALA A 253 -15.92 10.57 3.55
N CYS A 254 -16.61 11.49 2.88
CA CYS A 254 -17.72 11.17 2.00
C CYS A 254 -17.21 10.41 0.78
N LYS A 255 -17.61 9.15 0.60
CA LYS A 255 -17.23 8.33 -0.57
C LYS A 255 -18.46 7.65 -1.15
N ASP A 256 -18.34 7.18 -2.39
CA ASP A 256 -19.33 6.32 -3.03
C ASP A 256 -19.60 5.07 -2.18
N ALA A 257 -20.86 4.69 -2.05
CA ALA A 257 -21.25 3.39 -1.52
C ALA A 257 -20.87 2.30 -2.56
N SER A 258 -19.59 1.95 -2.66
CA SER A 258 -19.07 1.03 -3.69
C SER A 258 -18.60 -0.31 -3.10
N THR A 259 -19.02 -1.38 -3.79
CA THR A 259 -18.92 -2.82 -3.50
C THR A 259 -17.50 -3.42 -3.62
N ALA A 260 -16.45 -2.60 -3.52
CA ALA A 260 -15.07 -3.07 -3.56
C ALA A 260 -14.59 -3.42 -2.14
N PHE A 261 -14.30 -4.71 -1.90
CA PHE A 261 -13.79 -5.17 -0.61
C PHE A 261 -12.28 -4.91 -0.52
N LEU A 262 -11.90 -3.81 0.13
CA LEU A 262 -10.52 -3.51 0.48
C LEU A 262 -10.27 -4.00 1.92
N LEU A 263 -9.56 -5.11 2.07
CA LEU A 263 -9.10 -5.56 3.39
C LEU A 263 -7.81 -4.83 3.74
N GLY A 264 -7.93 -3.74 4.50
CA GLY A 264 -6.81 -3.15 5.23
C GLY A 264 -6.66 -3.87 6.57
N PHE A 265 -5.62 -4.67 6.74
CA PHE A 265 -5.31 -5.28 8.03
C PHE A 265 -4.00 -4.73 8.58
N ALA A 266 -4.06 -4.15 9.78
CA ALA A 266 -2.94 -4.12 10.71
C ALA A 266 -3.04 -5.40 11.56
N VAL A 267 -2.36 -6.47 11.16
CA VAL A 267 -2.20 -7.65 12.03
C VAL A 267 -0.92 -7.44 12.80
N MET A 268 -1.00 -7.22 14.11
CA MET A 268 0.15 -7.34 15.00
C MET A 268 0.60 -8.80 14.95
N ALA A 269 1.77 -9.05 14.36
CA ALA A 269 2.52 -10.29 14.51
C ALA A 269 3.51 -10.11 15.66
#